data_AF-A0A2M7DZY6-F1
#
_entry.id   AF-A0A2M7DZY6-F1
#
_cell.length_a   1.000
_cell.length_b   1.000
_cell.length_c   1.000
_cell.angle_alpha   90.00
_cell.angle_beta   90.00
_cell.angle_gamma   90.00
#
_symmetry.space_group_name_H-M   'P 1'
#
loop_
_entity.id
_entity.type
_entity.pdbx_description
1 polymer ?
#
loop_
_entity_poly.entity_id
_entity_poly.type
_entity_poly.pdbx_seq_one_letter_code
_entity_poly.pdbx_strand_id
1 'polypeptide(L)' 'QDYSGAISDFNKAIEINPNNAEAYYNRGFAKINLGQKDSGCLDLSKAGKLGCSQAYEAIKDFCN' A
#
# COMPACT_ATOMS: atom_id res chain seq x y z
N GLN A 1 11.33 -10.69 -7.65
CA GLN A 1 10.33 -9.61 -7.71
C GLN A 1 11.00 -8.32 -7.25
N ASP A 2 10.89 -7.23 -8.02
CA ASP A 2 11.48 -5.94 -7.65
C ASP A 2 10.43 -5.05 -6.96
N TYR A 3 10.33 -5.22 -5.65
CA TYR A 3 9.39 -4.44 -4.83
C TYR A 3 9.88 -3.01 -4.58
N SER A 4 11.19 -2.77 -4.65
CA SER A 4 11.78 -1.45 -4.44
C SER A 4 11.46 -0.52 -5.61
N GLY A 5 11.56 -1.02 -6.85
CA GLY A 5 11.12 -0.31 -8.05
C GLY A 5 9.63 0.02 -7.99
N ALA A 6 8.80 -0.98 -7.66
CA ALA A 6 7.35 -0.79 -7.53
C ALA A 6 6.97 0.29 -6.50
N ILE A 7 7.65 0.32 -5.34
CA ILE A 7 7.44 1.37 -4.34
C ILE A 7 7.76 2.75 -4.89
N SER A 8 8.83 2.90 -5.68
CA SER A 8 9.19 4.17 -6.31
C SER A 8 8.10 4.64 -7.29
N ASP A 9 7.56 3.74 -8.10
CA ASP A 9 6.49 4.06 -9.05
C ASP A 9 5.20 4.45 -8.32
N PHE A 10 4.84 3.74 -7.25
CA PHE A 10 3.68 4.12 -6.45
C PHE A 10 3.88 5.42 -5.68
N ASN A 11 5.11 5.75 -5.26
CA ASN A 11 5.39 7.06 -4.67
C ASN A 11 5.04 8.19 -5.66
N LYS A 12 5.51 8.08 -6.91
CA LYS A 12 5.18 9.07 -7.96
C LYS A 12 3.68 9.12 -8.23
N ALA A 13 3.00 7.98 -8.28
CA ALA A 13 1.56 7.93 -8.48
C ALA A 13 0.79 8.65 -7.35
N ILE A 14 1.26 8.51 -6.11
CA ILE A 14 0.69 9.16 -4.92
C ILE A 14 1.00 10.66 -4.90
N GLU A 15 2.19 11.08 -5.35
CA GLU A 15 2.53 12.50 -5.50
C GLU A 15 1.63 13.19 -6.54
N ILE A 16 1.34 12.51 -7.65
CA ILE A 16 0.45 13.01 -8.71
C ILE A 16 -1.01 13.00 -8.24
N ASN A 17 -1.45 11.92 -7.59
CA ASN A 17 -2.81 11.78 -7.07
C ASN A 17 -2.79 11.19 -5.65
N PRO A 18 -2.85 12.06 -4.62
CA PRO A 18 -2.89 11.64 -3.21
C PRO A 18 -4.16 10.88 -2.80
N ASN A 19 -5.15 10.79 -3.68
CA ASN A 19 -6.39 10.03 -3.45
C ASN A 19 -6.43 8.71 -4.24
N ASN A 20 -5.31 8.31 -4.87
CA ASN A 20 -5.22 7.04 -5.57
C ASN A 20 -5.17 5.86 -4.58
N ALA A 21 -6.34 5.31 -4.24
CA ALA A 21 -6.48 4.20 -3.31
C ALA A 21 -5.67 2.96 -3.74
N GLU A 22 -5.63 2.67 -5.04
CA GLU A 22 -4.92 1.51 -5.60
C GLU A 22 -3.40 1.64 -5.47
N ALA A 23 -2.86 2.86 -5.68
CA ALA A 23 -1.43 3.12 -5.49
C ALA A 23 -1.00 2.89 -4.03
N TYR A 24 -1.82 3.31 -3.05
CA TYR A 24 -1.57 2.99 -1.65
C TYR A 24 -1.68 1.49 -1.38
N TYR A 25 -2.68 0.80 -1.94
CA TYR A 25 -2.86 -0.64 -1.75
C TYR A 25 -1.63 -1.43 -2.24
N ASN A 26 -1.22 -1.19 -3.49
CA ASN A 26 -0.11 -1.90 -4.10
C ASN A 26 1.23 -1.54 -3.44
N ARG A 27 1.44 -0.28 -3.04
CA ARG A 27 2.62 0.13 -2.26
C ARG A 27 2.66 -0.56 -0.90
N GLY A 28 1.50 -0.68 -0.25
CA GLY A 28 1.36 -1.38 1.03
C GLY A 28 1.79 -2.84 0.92
N PHE A 29 1.30 -3.55 -0.09
CA PHE A 29 1.71 -4.93 -0.38
C PHE A 29 3.19 -5.06 -0.70
N ALA A 30 3.74 -4.19 -1.54
CA ALA A 30 5.16 -4.21 -1.88
C ALA A 30 6.05 -4.01 -0.64
N LYS A 31 5.67 -3.08 0.25
CA LYS A 31 6.35 -2.85 1.53
C LYS A 31 6.29 -4.06 2.47
N ILE A 32 5.12 -4.69 2.60
CA ILE A 32 4.96 -5.92 3.41
C ILE A 32 5.87 -7.03 2.88
N ASN A 33 5.93 -7.22 1.56
CA ASN A 33 6.83 -8.22 0.95
C ASN A 33 8.32 -7.92 1.15
N LEU A 34 8.70 -6.66 1.41
CA LEU A 34 10.06 -6.27 1.80
C LEU A 34 10.30 -6.32 3.32
N GLY A 35 9.35 -6.82 4.11
CA GLY A 35 9.43 -6.86 5.58
C GLY A 35 9.12 -5.52 6.25
N GLN A 36 8.75 -4.48 5.50
CA GLN A 36 8.33 -3.17 6.02
C GLN A 36 6.85 -3.19 6.41
N LYS A 37 6.49 -4.14 7.27
CA LYS A 37 5.10 -4.45 7.62
C LYS A 37 4.34 -3.21 8.13
N ASP A 38 4.87 -2.50 9.12
CA ASP A 38 4.20 -1.32 9.70
C ASP A 38 3.89 -0.25 8.65
N SER A 39 4.90 0.09 7.83
CA SER A 39 4.74 1.08 6.76
C SER A 39 3.77 0.61 5.67
N GLY A 40 3.75 -0.69 5.38
CA GLY A 40 2.80 -1.26 4.43
C GLY A 40 1.37 -1.26 4.98
N CYS A 41 1.18 -1.54 6.26
CA CYS A 41 -0.10 -1.49 6.95
C CYS A 41 -0.69 -0.08 7.01
N LEU A 42 0.15 0.95 7.17
CA LEU A 42 -0.27 2.35 7.06
C LEU A 42 -0.79 2.68 5.66
N ASP A 43 -0.11 2.19 4.62
CA ASP A 43 -0.53 2.38 3.24
C ASP A 43 -1.85 1.65 2.94
N LEU A 44 -2.01 0.39 3.38
CA LEU A 44 -3.28 -0.34 3.27
C LEU A 44 -4.41 0.40 4.02
N SER A 45 -4.12 0.93 5.20
CA SER A 45 -5.12 1.70 5.98
C SER A 45 -5.56 2.97 5.24
N LYS A 46 -4.63 3.65 4.57
CA LYS A 46 -4.93 4.81 3.73
C LYS A 46 -5.75 4.41 2.50
N ALA A 47 -5.40 3.29 1.85
CA ALA A 47 -6.15 2.76 0.71
C ALA A 47 -7.62 2.46 1.09
N GLY A 48 -7.84 1.82 2.24
CA GLY A 48 -9.19 1.55 2.76
C GLY A 48 -10.00 2.82 3.01
N LYS A 49 -9.37 3.86 3.60
CA LYS A 49 -10.00 5.19 3.80
C LYS A 49 -10.35 5.89 2.49
N LEU A 50 -9.64 5.59 1.40
CA LEU A 50 -9.88 6.13 0.06
C LEU A 50 -10.85 5.26 -0.78
N GLY A 51 -11.39 4.18 -0.21
CA GLY A 51 -12.41 3.34 -0.85
C GLY A 51 -11.94 1.96 -1.35
N CYS A 52 -10.69 1.57 -1.12
CA CYS A 52 -10.22 0.22 -1.44
C CYS A 52 -10.69 -0.78 -0.38
N SER A 53 -11.85 -1.40 -0.58
CA SER A 53 -12.41 -2.40 0.36
C SER A 53 -11.47 -3.58 0.62
N GLN A 54 -10.73 -4.01 -0.42
CA GLN A 54 -9.75 -5.08 -0.35
C GLN A 54 -8.60 -4.79 0.63
N ALA A 55 -8.32 -3.51 0.90
CA ALA A 55 -7.26 -3.13 1.82
C ALA A 55 -7.57 -3.56 3.25
N TYR A 56 -8.83 -3.58 3.66
CA TYR A 56 -9.21 -4.03 5.01
C TYR A 56 -9.01 -5.53 5.21
N GLU A 57 -9.25 -6.34 4.17
CA GLU A 57 -8.95 -7.78 4.25
C GLU A 57 -7.44 -8.01 4.34
N ALA A 58 -6.66 -7.30 3.51
CA ALA A 58 -5.20 -7.36 3.59
C ALA A 58 -4.65 -6.95 4.98
N ILE A 59 -5.26 -5.96 5.63
CA ILE A 59 -4.83 -5.55 6.98
C ILE A 59 -5.03 -6.69 7.99
N LYS A 60 -6.14 -7.43 7.93
CA LYS A 60 -6.39 -8.57 8.84
C LYS A 60 -5.38 -9.69 8.67
N ASP A 61 -4.93 -9.93 7.45
CA ASP A 61 -3.99 -11.00 7.15
C ASP A 61 -2.55 -10.62 7.48
N PHE A 62 -2.16 -9.37 7.22
CA PHE A 62 -0.76 -8.96 7.24
C PHE A 62 -0.37 -8.06 8.42
N CYS A 63 -1.30 -7.40 9.12
CA CYS A 63 -0.99 -6.31 10.06
C CYS A 63 -1.11 -6.67 11.55
N ASN A 64 -1.06 -7.95 11.90
CA ASN A 64 -1.17 -8.47 13.28
C ASN A 64 0.12 -8.34 14.11
#